data_AF-A0A6I9PZ83-F1
#
_entry.id   AF-A0A6I9PZ83-F1
#
_cell.length_a   1.000
_cell.length_b   1.000
_cell.length_c   1.000
_cell.angle_alpha   90.00
_cell.angle_beta   90.00
_cell.angle_gamma   90.00
#
_symmetry.space_group_name_H-M   'P 1'
#
loop_
_entity.id
_entity.type
_entity.pdbx_description
1 polymer ?
#
loop_
_entity_poly.entity_id
_entity_poly.type
_entity_poly.pdbx_seq_one_letter_code
_entity_poly.pdbx_strand_id
1 'polypeptide(L)'
;MSPQSKPISLVERCWCRSTLNTVPQRSIKELKFLHTPNCPFQVIAKLKNNREVCINPETKWLQQYLKNAINKVKKSRRRNGKKN
;
A
#
# COMPACT_ATOMS: atom_id res chain seq x y z
N MET A 1 -28.04 -22.16 -27.00
CA MET A 1 -28.29 -20.80 -26.49
C MET A 1 -27.41 -20.55 -25.28
N SER A 2 -26.35 -19.76 -25.48
CA SER A 2 -25.41 -19.36 -24.43
C SER A 2 -26.00 -18.20 -23.61
N PRO A 3 -25.94 -18.19 -22.27
CA PRO A 3 -26.08 -16.94 -21.55
C PRO A 3 -24.81 -16.11 -21.80
N GLN A 4 -25.01 -14.92 -22.34
CA GLN A 4 -23.97 -13.94 -22.63
C GLN A 4 -23.20 -13.62 -21.34
N SER A 5 -22.02 -14.21 -21.19
CA SER A 5 -21.03 -13.75 -20.22
C SER A 5 -20.57 -12.39 -20.74
N LYS A 6 -21.13 -11.31 -20.18
CA LYS A 6 -20.70 -9.94 -20.44
C LYS A 6 -19.17 -9.90 -20.43
N PRO A 7 -18.48 -9.29 -21.42
CA PRO A 7 -17.03 -9.14 -21.33
C PRO A 7 -16.75 -8.45 -20.00
N ILE A 8 -15.77 -8.96 -19.26
CA ILE A 8 -15.36 -8.39 -17.98
C ILE A 8 -14.77 -7.02 -18.32
N SER A 9 -15.64 -6.00 -18.36
CA SER A 9 -15.30 -4.64 -18.74
C SER A 9 -14.12 -4.19 -17.88
N LEU A 10 -13.05 -3.73 -18.53
CA LEU A 10 -11.77 -3.08 -18.16
C LEU A 10 -11.46 -2.67 -16.69
N VAL A 11 -12.43 -2.66 -15.79
CA VAL A 11 -12.33 -2.56 -14.32
C VAL A 11 -12.02 -3.95 -13.72
N GLU A 12 -11.08 -4.68 -14.33
CA GLU A 12 -10.65 -5.99 -13.87
C GLU A 12 -9.69 -5.89 -12.69
N ARG A 13 -10.25 -6.07 -11.48
CA ARG A 13 -9.62 -6.73 -10.31
C ARG A 13 -8.41 -6.03 -9.67
N CYS A 14 -8.53 -4.76 -9.31
CA CYS A 14 -7.61 -4.21 -8.31
C CYS A 14 -7.58 -5.11 -7.06
N TRP A 15 -6.39 -5.35 -6.49
CA TRP A 15 -6.22 -6.25 -5.33
C TRP A 15 -7.09 -5.82 -4.16
N CYS A 16 -7.20 -4.51 -3.94
CA CYS A 16 -8.15 -3.94 -3.00
C CYS A 16 -9.43 -3.51 -3.70
N ARG A 17 -10.57 -4.06 -3.26
CA ARG A 17 -11.91 -3.57 -3.61
C ARG A 17 -12.37 -2.42 -2.71
N SER A 18 -11.87 -2.38 -1.48
CA SER A 18 -12.16 -1.33 -0.48
C SER A 18 -10.99 -1.23 0.48
N THR A 19 -10.87 -0.10 1.17
CA THR A 19 -9.80 0.18 2.12
C THR A 19 -10.35 0.44 3.52
N LEU A 20 -9.56 0.10 4.52
CA LEU A 20 -9.82 0.46 5.92
C LEU A 20 -9.06 1.73 6.26
N ASN A 21 -9.75 2.70 6.86
CA ASN A 21 -9.15 3.97 7.29
C ASN A 21 -8.44 3.83 8.65
N THR A 22 -8.91 2.91 9.50
CA THR A 22 -8.45 2.75 10.88
C THR A 22 -7.86 1.37 11.08
N VAL A 23 -6.55 1.26 10.91
CA VAL A 23 -5.79 0.06 11.26
C VAL A 23 -4.70 0.44 12.27
N PRO A 24 -4.66 -0.17 13.46
CA PRO A 24 -3.67 0.17 14.47
C PRO A 24 -2.29 -0.33 14.04
N GLN A 25 -1.32 0.58 13.93
CA GLN A 25 0.06 0.27 13.51
C GLN A 25 0.68 -0.89 14.30
N ARG A 26 0.37 -1.02 15.59
CA ARG A 26 0.90 -2.10 16.47
C ARG A 26 0.47 -3.50 16.04
N SER A 27 -0.64 -3.62 15.31
CA SER A 27 -1.17 -4.89 14.81
C SER A 27 -0.56 -5.31 13.48
N ILE A 28 0.11 -4.38 12.79
CA ILE A 28 0.68 -4.59 11.47
C ILE A 28 2.04 -5.29 11.62
N LYS A 29 2.20 -6.38 10.88
CA LYS A 29 3.43 -7.15 10.75
C LYS A 29 4.25 -6.67 9.56
N GLU A 30 3.58 -6.43 8.44
CA GLU A 30 4.21 -6.04 7.16
C GLU A 30 3.27 -5.15 6.34
N LEU A 31 3.86 -4.26 5.54
CA LEU A 31 3.15 -3.45 4.55
C LEU A 31 3.63 -3.82 3.15
N LYS A 32 2.68 -4.05 2.25
CA LYS A 32 2.89 -4.28 0.82
C LYS A 32 2.33 -3.08 0.06
N PHE A 33 3.17 -2.46 -0.76
CA PHE A 33 2.80 -1.35 -1.62
C PHE A 33 2.66 -1.87 -3.04
N LEU A 34 1.53 -1.58 -3.67
CA LEU A 34 1.18 -2.15 -4.96
C LEU A 34 0.91 -1.03 -5.94
N HIS A 35 1.59 -1.11 -7.06
CA HIS A 35 1.40 -0.25 -8.20
C HIS A 35 1.00 -1.12 -9.38
N THR A 36 -0.30 -1.25 -9.58
CA THR A 36 -0.87 -2.06 -10.67
C THR A 36 -1.36 -1.10 -11.74
N PRO A 37 -1.02 -1.30 -13.03
CA PRO A 37 -1.59 -0.48 -14.10
C PRO A 37 -3.11 -0.58 -14.05
N ASN A 38 -3.80 0.54 -14.31
CA ASN A 38 -5.26 0.67 -14.25
C ASN A 38 -5.88 0.59 -12.83
N CYS A 39 -5.06 0.60 -11.77
CA CYS A 39 -5.52 0.70 -10.39
C CYS A 39 -4.88 1.88 -9.66
N PRO A 40 -5.60 2.53 -8.73
CA PRO A 40 -4.98 3.50 -7.84
C PRO A 40 -3.91 2.82 -6.99
N PHE A 41 -3.00 3.60 -6.42
CA PHE A 41 -1.98 3.09 -5.50
C PHE A 41 -2.64 2.36 -4.33
N GLN A 42 -2.27 1.09 -4.13
CA GLN A 42 -2.88 0.24 -3.10
C GLN A 42 -1.86 -0.13 -2.04
N VAL A 43 -2.35 -0.23 -0.80
CA VAL A 43 -1.54 -0.62 0.35
C VAL A 43 -2.23 -1.76 1.06
N ILE A 44 -1.54 -2.89 1.20
CA ILE A 44 -2.02 -4.03 1.99
C ILE A 44 -1.16 -4.16 3.24
N ALA A 45 -1.81 -4.18 4.39
CA ALA A 45 -1.18 -4.58 5.64
C ALA A 45 -1.44 -6.04 5.93
N LYS A 46 -0.36 -6.79 6.15
CA LYS A 46 -0.41 -8.08 6.80
C LYS A 46 -0.36 -7.86 8.30
N LEU A 47 -1.41 -8.28 8.99
CA LEU A 47 -1.51 -8.18 10.44
C LEU A 47 -0.78 -9.35 11.12
N LYS A 48 -0.49 -9.21 12.42
CA LYS A 48 0.17 -10.24 13.23
C LYS A 48 -0.63 -11.53 13.35
N ASN A 49 -1.95 -11.46 13.20
CA ASN A 49 -2.85 -12.62 13.12
C ASN A 49 -2.91 -13.24 11.71
N ASN A 50 -1.94 -12.92 10.85
CA ASN A 50 -1.83 -13.36 9.45
C ASN A 50 -2.98 -12.91 8.52
N ARG A 51 -3.90 -12.06 8.98
CA ARG A 51 -4.91 -11.47 8.10
C ARG A 51 -4.29 -10.37 7.25
N GLU A 52 -4.72 -10.28 6.00
CA GLU A 52 -4.35 -9.21 5.09
C GLU A 52 -5.52 -8.26 4.90
N VAL A 53 -5.28 -6.97 5.08
CA VAL A 53 -6.29 -5.93 4.93
C VAL A 53 -5.75 -4.80 4.09
N CYS A 54 -6.60 -4.27 3.21
CA CYS A 54 -6.29 -3.09 2.43
C CYS A 54 -6.44 -1.85 3.31
N ILE A 55 -5.46 -0.95 3.27
CA ILE A 55 -5.43 0.29 4.05
C ILE A 55 -5.51 1.48 3.11
N ASN A 56 -6.20 2.53 3.54
CA ASN A 56 -6.21 3.79 2.81
C ASN A 56 -4.81 4.43 2.86
N PRO A 57 -4.17 4.74 1.71
CA PRO A 57 -2.87 5.43 1.69
C PRO A 57 -2.89 6.80 2.40
N GLU A 58 -4.07 7.41 2.57
CA GLU A 58 -4.25 8.71 3.23
C GLU A 58 -4.31 8.63 4.77
N THR A 59 -4.22 7.43 5.36
CA THR A 59 -4.22 7.30 6.81
C THR A 59 -3.00 8.02 7.43
N LYS A 60 -3.26 8.92 8.40
CA LYS A 60 -2.25 9.80 9.02
C LYS A 60 -0.97 9.07 9.47
N TRP A 61 -1.10 7.93 10.15
CA TRP A 61 0.07 7.19 10.64
C TRP A 61 0.91 6.61 9.50
N LEU A 62 0.27 6.21 8.39
CA LEU A 62 0.94 5.64 7.22
C LEU A 62 1.70 6.73 6.46
N GLN A 63 1.10 7.91 6.29
CA GLN A 63 1.79 9.07 5.73
C GLN A 63 3.01 9.46 6.56
N GLN A 64 2.88 9.47 7.89
CA GLN A 64 4.00 9.78 8.79
C GLN A 64 5.11 8.73 8.70
N TYR A 65 4.75 7.44 8.60
CA TYR A 65 5.70 6.35 8.40
C TYR A 65 6.51 6.53 7.11
N LEU A 66 5.83 6.80 5.98
CA LEU A 66 6.49 7.04 4.69
C LEU A 66 7.40 8.27 4.72
N LYS A 67 6.93 9.38 5.31
CA LYS A 67 7.73 10.60 5.47
C LYS A 67 9.01 10.35 6.26
N ASN A 68 8.93 9.59 7.35
CA ASN A 68 10.08 9.22 8.17
C ASN A 68 11.07 8.33 7.39
N ALA A 69 10.57 7.36 6.63
CA ALA A 69 11.39 6.48 5.78
C ALA A 69 12.15 7.29 4.72
N ILE A 70 11.47 8.19 3.99
CA ILE A 70 12.08 9.05 2.98
C ILE A 70 13.14 9.97 3.60
N ASN A 71 12.84 10.58 4.75
CA ASN A 71 13.79 11.43 5.46
C ASN A 71 15.05 10.67 5.89
N LYS A 72 14.92 9.40 6.30
CA LYS A 72 16.06 8.54 6.63
C LYS A 72 16.93 8.24 5.41
N VAL A 73 16.33 7.99 4.26
CA VAL A 73 17.05 7.79 2.98
C VAL A 73 17.79 9.08 2.55
N LYS A 74 17.12 10.24 2.64
CA LYS A 74 17.76 11.53 2.32
C LYS A 74 18.95 11.83 3.25
N LYS A 75 18.80 11.60 4.56
CA LYS A 75 19.88 11.80 5.54
C LYS A 75 21.06 10.85 5.31
N SER A 76 20.81 9.57 5.01
CA SER A 76 21.87 8.60 4.72
C SER A 76 22.64 8.95 3.45
N ARG A 77 21.95 9.36 2.36
CA ARG A 77 22.61 9.85 1.14
C ARG A 77 23.49 11.07 1.39
N ARG A 78 23.02 12.05 2.18
CA ARG A 78 23.82 13.22 2.56
C ARG A 78 25.07 12.88 3.37
N ARG A 79 25.00 11.86 4.25
CA ARG A 79 26.17 11.39 5.01
C ARG A 79 27.19 10.70 4.10
N ASN A 80 26.74 9.89 3.13
CA ASN A 80 27.63 9.24 2.16
C ASN A 80 28.29 10.26 1.21
N GLY A 81 27.56 11.28 0.76
CA GLY A 81 28.11 12.33 -0.11
C GLY A 81 29.06 13.31 0.58
N LYS A 82 29.21 13.24 1.92
CA LYS A 82 30.16 14.05 2.69
C LYS A 82 31.43 13.27 3.08
N LYS A 83 31.55 12.01 2.62
CA LYS A 83 32.71 11.14 2.81
C LYS A 83 33.55 11.01 1.52
N ASN A 84 33.34 11.89 0.54
CA ASN A 84 34.17 12.03 -0.65
C ASN A 84 34.68 13.46 -0.76
#